data_AF-A0A914F0S6-F1
#
_entry.id   AF-A0A914F0S6-F1
#
_cell.length_a   1.000
_cell.length_b   1.000
_cell.length_c   1.000
_cell.angle_alpha   90.00
_cell.angle_beta   90.00
_cell.angle_gamma   90.00
#
_symmetry.space_group_name_H-M   'P 1'
#
loop_
_entity.id
_entity.type
_entity.pdbx_description
1 polymer ?
#
loop_
_entity_poly.entity_id
_entity_poly.type
_entity_poly.pdbx_seq_one_letter_code
_entity_poly.pdbx_strand_id
1 'polypeptide(L)'
;MVLKIIILSSIFICATLAAICPTTGLSDAIRNSIVNSHNSYRSQLAQGQSIMKGGKKAPSAKNMYKLKYDCAAEKTAQTWADKCVFKHSENSFRNAGENLFMMSTPNYNPQTSMTKAAELWWKELSDFGGISSTNTTLTMAVFNSGIGHWSQ
;
A
#
# COMPACT_ATOMS: atom_id res chain seq x y z
N MET A 1 61.44 0.26 32.27
CA MET A 1 60.56 -0.39 31.28
C MET A 1 59.13 -0.25 31.79
N VAL A 2 58.35 0.70 31.25
CA VAL A 2 56.97 0.96 31.71
C VAL A 2 56.03 0.60 30.57
N LEU A 3 55.26 -0.46 30.76
CA LEU A 3 54.30 -0.98 29.78
C LEU A 3 53.04 -0.10 29.79
N LYS A 4 52.83 0.70 28.74
CA LYS A 4 51.56 1.42 28.53
C LYS A 4 50.56 0.48 27.85
N ILE A 5 49.55 0.05 28.59
CA ILE A 5 48.39 -0.68 28.05
C ILE A 5 47.43 0.35 27.44
N ILE A 6 47.30 0.35 26.12
CA ILE A 6 46.27 1.13 25.40
C ILE A 6 45.04 0.24 25.29
N ILE A 7 44.02 0.50 26.10
CA ILE A 7 42.70 -0.14 25.95
C ILE A 7 41.98 0.59 24.82
N LEU A 8 42.05 0.04 23.60
CA LEU A 8 41.14 0.44 22.54
C LEU A 8 39.72 -0.03 22.93
N SER A 9 38.89 0.89 23.43
CA SER A 9 37.46 0.63 23.59
C SER A 9 36.84 0.57 22.20
N SER A 10 36.64 -0.64 21.69
CA SER A 10 35.87 -0.89 20.47
C SER A 10 34.44 -0.39 20.72
N ILE A 11 34.13 0.81 20.21
CA ILE A 11 32.75 1.28 20.11
C ILE A 11 32.07 0.36 19.12
N PHE A 12 31.35 -0.63 19.63
CA PHE A 12 30.39 -1.40 18.84
C PHE A 12 29.25 -0.45 18.48
N ILE A 13 29.37 0.21 17.33
CA ILE A 13 28.22 0.86 16.70
C ILE A 13 27.32 -0.28 16.26
N CYS A 14 26.42 -0.70 17.13
CA CYS A 14 25.25 -1.48 16.74
C CYS A 14 24.43 -0.55 15.85
N ALA A 15 24.61 -0.66 14.52
CA ALA A 15 23.77 0.04 13.57
C ALA A 15 22.36 -0.52 13.73
N THR A 16 21.56 0.12 14.57
CA THR A 16 20.13 -0.13 14.63
C THR A 16 19.59 0.24 13.26
N LEU A 17 19.07 -0.75 12.52
CA LEU A 17 18.27 -0.47 11.33
C LEU A 17 17.15 0.47 11.78
N ALA A 18 17.16 1.71 11.28
CA ALA A 18 16.13 2.69 11.61
C ALA A 18 14.78 2.12 11.15
N ALA A 19 13.86 1.94 12.10
CA ALA A 19 12.52 1.45 11.80
C ALA A 19 11.82 2.42 10.83
N ILE A 20 11.03 1.88 9.88
CA ILE A 20 10.31 2.71 8.90
C ILE A 20 9.37 3.70 9.61
N CYS A 21 8.65 3.21 10.62
CA CYS A 21 7.85 4.04 11.51
C CYS A 21 8.14 3.69 12.98
N PRO A 22 8.06 4.67 13.90
CA PRO A 22 8.31 4.45 15.32
C PRO A 22 7.16 3.70 16.04
N THR A 23 6.07 3.38 15.34
CA THR A 23 4.84 2.77 15.89
C THR A 23 4.93 1.25 15.99
N THR A 24 4.31 0.69 17.03
CA THR A 24 4.37 -0.74 17.39
C THR A 24 3.30 -1.62 16.72
N GLY A 25 2.38 -1.05 15.95
CA GLY A 25 1.24 -1.78 15.37
C GLY A 25 1.60 -2.67 14.17
N LEU A 26 2.35 -2.14 13.21
CA LEU A 26 2.82 -2.88 12.03
C LEU A 26 4.33 -3.10 12.11
N SER A 27 4.81 -4.24 11.61
CA SER A 27 6.23 -4.46 11.41
C SER A 27 6.69 -3.86 10.09
N ASP A 28 7.99 -3.56 9.97
CA ASP A 28 8.55 -3.05 8.71
C ASP A 28 8.41 -4.04 7.55
N ALA A 29 8.35 -5.35 7.84
CA ALA A 29 8.05 -6.37 6.84
C ALA A 29 6.64 -6.18 6.24
N ILE A 30 5.64 -5.87 7.07
CA ILE A 30 4.28 -5.58 6.64
C ILE A 30 4.21 -4.26 5.87
N ARG A 31 4.88 -3.21 6.35
CA ARG A 31 4.93 -1.91 5.66
C ARG A 31 5.53 -2.06 4.26
N ASN A 32 6.64 -2.80 4.17
CA ASN A 32 7.30 -3.11 2.92
C ASN A 32 6.43 -3.96 1.99
N SER A 33 5.71 -4.97 2.51
CA SER A 33 4.83 -5.78 1.67
C SER A 33 3.73 -4.93 1.04
N ILE A 34 3.10 -4.03 1.80
CA ILE A 34 2.05 -3.14 1.29
C ILE A 34 2.57 -2.22 0.19
N VAL A 35 3.65 -1.46 0.46
CA VAL A 35 4.16 -0.47 -0.50
C VAL A 35 4.75 -1.13 -1.74
N ASN A 36 5.36 -2.31 -1.60
CA ASN A 36 5.89 -3.08 -2.72
C ASN A 36 4.77 -3.69 -3.57
N SER A 37 3.69 -4.20 -2.98
CA SER A 37 2.51 -4.66 -3.72
C SER A 37 1.93 -3.54 -4.59
N HIS A 38 1.65 -2.36 -4.01
CA HIS A 38 1.13 -1.22 -4.77
C HIS A 38 2.08 -0.76 -5.88
N ASN A 39 3.39 -0.65 -5.59
CA ASN A 39 4.36 -0.23 -6.59
C ASN A 39 4.57 -1.27 -7.71
N SER A 40 4.49 -2.57 -7.41
CA SER A 40 4.54 -3.63 -8.42
C SER A 40 3.38 -3.50 -9.40
N TYR A 41 2.17 -3.35 -8.88
CA TYR A 41 0.96 -3.12 -9.66
C TYR A 41 1.05 -1.84 -10.52
N ARG A 42 1.43 -0.70 -9.92
CA ARG A 42 1.62 0.57 -10.63
C ARG A 42 2.68 0.46 -11.73
N SER A 43 3.76 -0.28 -11.50
CA SER A 43 4.80 -0.53 -12.50
C SER A 43 4.28 -1.38 -13.66
N GLN A 44 3.53 -2.45 -13.38
CA GLN A 44 2.91 -3.29 -14.42
C GLN A 44 1.94 -2.47 -15.28
N LEU A 45 1.12 -1.61 -14.66
CA LEU A 45 0.23 -0.70 -15.39
C LEU A 45 1.03 0.28 -16.26
N ALA A 46 2.05 0.91 -15.70
CA ALA A 46 2.88 1.86 -16.43
C ALA A 46 3.55 1.23 -17.66
N GLN A 47 3.90 -0.05 -17.58
CA GLN A 47 4.46 -0.84 -18.69
C GLN A 47 3.41 -1.41 -19.66
N GLY A 48 2.11 -1.16 -19.44
CA GLY A 48 1.02 -1.69 -20.27
C GLY A 48 0.83 -3.20 -20.15
N GLN A 49 1.17 -3.77 -18.99
CA GLN A 49 1.07 -5.21 -18.72
C GLN A 49 -0.21 -5.61 -17.97
N SER A 50 -0.86 -4.66 -17.30
CA SER A 50 -2.10 -4.92 -16.57
C SER A 50 -3.26 -5.26 -17.51
N ILE A 51 -4.07 -6.23 -17.10
CA ILE A 51 -5.19 -6.76 -17.88
C ILE A 51 -6.50 -6.15 -17.36
N MET A 52 -7.26 -5.58 -18.29
CA MET A 52 -8.62 -5.09 -18.06
C MET A 52 -9.65 -6.18 -18.30
N LYS A 53 -10.88 -5.90 -17.89
CA LYS A 53 -12.04 -6.72 -18.24
C LYS A 53 -12.07 -7.06 -19.74
N GLY A 54 -12.33 -8.33 -20.04
CA GLY A 54 -12.32 -8.87 -21.40
C GLY A 54 -10.92 -9.20 -21.94
N GLY A 55 -9.89 -9.24 -21.09
CA GLY A 55 -8.55 -9.73 -21.46
C GLY A 55 -7.68 -8.74 -22.22
N LYS A 56 -8.13 -7.49 -22.40
CA LYS A 56 -7.39 -6.44 -23.10
C LYS A 56 -6.34 -5.82 -22.16
N LYS A 57 -5.20 -5.40 -22.71
CA LYS A 57 -4.17 -4.66 -21.96
C LYS A 57 -4.64 -3.23 -21.68
N ALA A 58 -4.40 -2.76 -20.46
CA ALA A 58 -4.55 -1.36 -20.09
C ALA A 58 -3.52 -0.49 -20.84
N PRO A 59 -3.83 0.79 -21.13
CA PRO A 59 -2.87 1.70 -21.75
C PRO A 59 -1.67 1.92 -20.81
N SER A 60 -0.47 2.07 -21.39
CA SER A 60 0.72 2.41 -20.63
C SER A 60 0.64 3.82 -20.04
N ALA A 61 1.35 4.05 -18.94
CA ALA A 61 1.36 5.33 -18.25
C ALA A 61 2.73 6.00 -18.36
N LYS A 62 2.75 7.28 -18.72
CA LYS A 62 3.93 8.15 -18.66
C LYS A 62 3.69 9.07 -17.46
N ASN A 63 4.50 8.98 -16.39
CA ASN A 63 4.34 9.66 -15.08
C ASN A 63 3.56 8.91 -13.99
N MET A 64 3.65 7.57 -13.95
CA MET A 64 3.19 6.82 -12.79
C MET A 64 4.17 6.97 -11.61
N TYR A 65 3.80 7.73 -10.58
CA TYR A 65 4.68 7.96 -9.43
C TYR A 65 4.89 6.69 -8.59
N LYS A 66 6.12 6.48 -8.13
CA LYS A 66 6.46 5.45 -7.13
C LYS A 66 6.01 5.92 -5.75
N LEU A 67 5.17 5.12 -5.09
CA LEU A 67 4.69 5.39 -3.74
C LEU A 67 5.82 5.19 -2.71
N LYS A 68 5.78 6.00 -1.66
CA LYS A 68 6.59 5.85 -0.45
C LYS A 68 5.65 5.58 0.72
N TYR A 69 6.14 4.83 1.71
CA TYR A 69 5.39 4.61 2.94
C TYR A 69 5.38 5.90 3.77
N ASP A 70 4.23 6.24 4.35
CA ASP A 70 4.05 7.43 5.20
C ASP A 70 3.45 7.03 6.55
N CYS A 71 4.20 7.28 7.61
CA CYS A 71 3.81 6.95 8.98
C CYS A 71 2.62 7.78 9.49
N ALA A 72 2.42 9.00 9.00
CA ALA A 72 1.25 9.81 9.35
C ALA A 72 -0.03 9.22 8.72
N ALA A 73 0.08 8.70 7.49
CA ALA A 73 -1.00 7.98 6.84
C ALA A 73 -1.32 6.66 7.57
N GLU A 74 -0.30 5.88 7.98
CA GLU A 74 -0.48 4.68 8.81
C GLU A 74 -1.23 5.02 10.11
N LYS A 75 -0.78 6.05 10.84
CA LYS A 75 -1.41 6.45 12.10
C LYS A 75 -2.89 6.81 11.91
N THR A 76 -3.21 7.54 10.84
CA THR A 76 -4.59 7.94 10.52
C THR A 76 -5.44 6.71 10.19
N ALA A 77 -4.94 5.82 9.33
CA ALA A 77 -5.62 4.59 8.95
C ALA A 77 -5.83 3.65 10.15
N GLN A 78 -4.82 3.47 11.00
CA GLN A 78 -4.91 2.65 12.21
C GLN A 78 -5.95 3.22 13.19
N THR A 79 -5.95 4.53 13.42
CA THR A 79 -6.93 5.19 14.31
C THR A 79 -8.38 4.97 13.82
N TRP A 80 -8.59 4.88 12.51
CA TRP A 80 -9.90 4.54 11.96
C TRP A 80 -10.22 3.05 12.09
N ALA A 81 -9.25 2.18 11.77
CA ALA A 81 -9.39 0.73 11.85
C ALA A 81 -9.71 0.26 13.28
N ASP A 82 -9.11 0.89 14.30
CA ASP A 82 -9.34 0.58 15.73
C ASP A 82 -10.80 0.78 16.18
N LYS A 83 -11.60 1.54 15.42
CA LYS A 83 -13.04 1.69 15.69
C LYS A 83 -13.84 0.45 15.31
N CYS A 84 -13.26 -0.46 14.53
CA CYS A 84 -13.90 -1.70 14.09
C CYS A 84 -15.24 -1.47 13.36
N VAL A 85 -15.35 -0.41 12.56
CA VAL A 85 -16.54 -0.11 11.74
C VAL A 85 -16.18 -0.18 10.26
N PHE A 86 -16.86 -1.03 9.50
CA PHE A 86 -16.66 -1.14 8.05
C PHE A 86 -17.43 -0.04 7.29
N LYS A 87 -16.93 1.19 7.39
CA LYS A 87 -17.42 2.36 6.66
C LYS A 87 -16.26 3.32 6.43
N HIS A 88 -16.31 4.12 5.38
CA HIS A 88 -15.30 5.16 5.15
C HIS A 88 -15.30 6.17 6.29
N SER A 89 -14.11 6.67 6.63
CA SER A 89 -13.99 7.82 7.52
C SER A 89 -14.63 9.06 6.90
N GLU A 90 -14.98 10.04 7.73
CA GLU A 90 -15.39 11.34 7.21
C GLU A 90 -14.20 12.03 6.53
N ASN A 91 -14.45 12.82 5.48
CA ASN A 91 -13.37 13.53 4.78
C ASN A 91 -12.62 14.52 5.71
N SER A 92 -13.26 15.01 6.76
CA SER A 92 -12.61 15.84 7.79
C SER A 92 -11.59 15.08 8.65
N PHE A 93 -11.68 13.75 8.68
CA PHE A 93 -10.82 12.88 9.49
C PHE A 93 -9.46 12.61 8.84
N ARG A 94 -9.36 12.76 7.51
CA ARG A 94 -8.17 12.43 6.73
C ARG A 94 -7.93 13.45 5.63
N ASN A 95 -6.66 13.69 5.28
CA ASN A 95 -6.28 14.45 4.09
C ASN A 95 -5.74 13.50 3.01
N ALA A 96 -6.48 12.43 2.72
CA ALA A 96 -6.07 11.34 1.82
C ALA A 96 -7.27 10.60 1.23
N GLY A 97 -7.03 9.84 0.16
CA GLY A 97 -7.93 8.77 -0.28
C GLY A 97 -8.02 7.64 0.76
N GLU A 98 -8.99 6.74 0.61
CA GLU A 98 -9.19 5.64 1.56
C GLU A 98 -9.74 4.41 0.83
N ASN A 99 -9.07 3.27 1.00
CA ASN A 99 -9.57 1.96 0.60
C ASN A 99 -9.86 1.13 1.85
N LEU A 100 -10.95 0.36 1.84
CA LEU A 100 -11.36 -0.49 2.95
C LEU A 100 -11.37 -1.96 2.56
N PHE A 101 -11.00 -2.81 3.52
CA PHE A 101 -11.05 -4.25 3.37
C PHE A 101 -11.42 -4.89 4.72
N MET A 102 -12.23 -5.95 4.65
CA MET A 102 -12.64 -6.74 5.81
C MET A 102 -12.61 -8.22 5.42
N MET A 103 -12.27 -9.07 6.39
CA MET A 103 -12.40 -10.51 6.31
C MET A 103 -12.92 -11.08 7.63
N SER A 104 -13.57 -12.24 7.57
CA SER A 104 -14.09 -12.96 8.73
C SER A 104 -13.20 -14.15 9.16
N THR A 105 -12.07 -14.36 8.48
CA THR A 105 -11.19 -15.51 8.74
C THR A 105 -10.52 -15.41 10.12
N PRO A 106 -10.70 -16.39 11.02
CA PRO A 106 -10.00 -16.41 12.30
C PRO A 106 -8.51 -16.72 12.10
N ASN A 107 -7.66 -16.30 13.04
CA ASN A 107 -6.20 -16.54 13.03
C ASN A 107 -5.50 -16.05 11.75
N TYR A 108 -5.90 -14.89 11.24
CA TYR A 108 -5.32 -14.32 10.04
C TYR A 108 -3.86 -13.91 10.24
N ASN A 109 -3.06 -14.01 9.17
CA ASN A 109 -1.73 -13.41 9.13
C ASN A 109 -1.84 -11.96 8.62
N PRO A 110 -1.46 -10.94 9.40
CA PRO A 110 -1.64 -9.55 9.01
C PRO A 110 -0.97 -9.19 7.67
N GLN A 111 0.24 -9.71 7.43
CA GLN A 111 0.97 -9.45 6.19
C GLN A 111 0.22 -9.99 4.98
N THR A 112 -0.21 -11.25 5.03
CA THR A 112 -0.97 -11.89 3.95
C THR A 112 -2.33 -11.22 3.73
N SER A 113 -3.03 -10.86 4.81
CA SER A 113 -4.33 -10.19 4.73
C SER A 113 -4.21 -8.81 4.09
N MET A 114 -3.19 -8.03 4.42
CA MET A 114 -2.96 -6.71 3.83
C MET A 114 -2.55 -6.78 2.35
N THR A 115 -1.72 -7.76 1.97
CA THR A 115 -1.41 -7.97 0.54
C THR A 115 -2.62 -8.49 -0.22
N LYS A 116 -3.50 -9.28 0.41
CA LYS A 116 -4.75 -9.75 -0.18
C LYS A 116 -5.72 -8.59 -0.43
N ALA A 117 -5.80 -7.64 0.50
CA ALA A 117 -6.58 -6.42 0.30
C ALA A 117 -6.13 -5.67 -0.96
N ALA A 118 -4.82 -5.42 -1.09
CA ALA A 118 -4.24 -4.76 -2.27
C ALA A 118 -4.51 -5.53 -3.57
N GLU A 119 -4.40 -6.86 -3.55
CA GLU A 119 -4.74 -7.72 -4.68
C GLU A 119 -6.21 -7.57 -5.11
N LEU A 120 -7.14 -7.61 -4.15
CA LEU A 120 -8.58 -7.52 -4.43
C LEU A 120 -8.98 -6.14 -4.94
N TRP A 121 -8.44 -5.07 -4.35
CA TRP A 121 -8.64 -3.71 -4.85
C TRP A 121 -8.12 -3.56 -6.28
N TRP A 122 -6.95 -4.11 -6.59
CA TRP A 122 -6.40 -4.05 -7.94
C TRP A 122 -7.19 -4.87 -8.96
N LYS A 123 -7.73 -6.02 -8.54
CA LYS A 123 -8.50 -6.95 -9.39
C LYS A 123 -9.79 -6.34 -9.94
N GLU A 124 -10.29 -5.26 -9.35
CA GLU A 124 -11.41 -4.48 -9.89
C GLU A 124 -11.20 -4.08 -11.36
N LEU A 125 -9.97 -3.77 -11.77
CA LEU A 125 -9.62 -3.48 -13.16
C LEU A 125 -10.04 -4.61 -14.12
N SER A 126 -9.76 -5.86 -13.73
CA SER A 126 -10.07 -7.04 -14.53
C SER A 126 -11.53 -7.49 -14.38
N ASP A 127 -12.16 -7.22 -13.24
CA ASP A 127 -13.52 -7.72 -12.94
C ASP A 127 -14.61 -6.79 -13.48
N PHE A 128 -14.40 -5.47 -13.32
CA PHE A 128 -15.41 -4.45 -13.59
C PHE A 128 -15.07 -3.60 -14.81
N GLY A 129 -13.78 -3.37 -15.09
CA GLY A 129 -13.32 -2.64 -16.26
C GLY A 129 -13.33 -1.12 -16.03
N GLY A 130 -14.22 -0.39 -16.69
CA GLY A 130 -14.40 1.05 -16.48
C GLY A 130 -13.43 1.97 -17.24
N ILE A 131 -12.30 1.46 -17.70
CA ILE A 131 -11.38 2.17 -18.60
C ILE A 131 -11.15 1.39 -19.90
N SER A 132 -10.55 2.05 -20.88
CA SER A 132 -10.17 1.46 -22.17
C SER A 132 -8.78 1.91 -22.60
N SER A 133 -8.27 1.34 -23.69
CA SER A 133 -6.97 1.74 -24.27
C SER A 133 -6.93 3.20 -24.74
N THR A 134 -8.08 3.84 -24.94
CA THR A 134 -8.18 5.22 -25.45
C THR A 134 -8.85 6.18 -24.48
N ASN A 135 -9.44 5.69 -23.38
CA ASN A 135 -10.11 6.54 -22.39
C ASN A 135 -9.92 5.99 -20.98
N THR A 136 -9.23 6.77 -20.15
CA THR A 136 -8.92 6.47 -18.75
C THR A 136 -9.63 7.44 -17.78
N THR A 137 -10.62 8.19 -18.25
CA THR A 137 -11.32 9.21 -17.45
C THR A 137 -12.24 8.56 -16.42
N LEU A 138 -12.01 8.85 -15.15
CA LEU A 138 -12.89 8.43 -14.05
C LEU A 138 -14.15 9.32 -13.99
N THR A 139 -15.14 9.00 -14.82
CA THR A 139 -16.48 9.60 -14.71
C THR A 139 -17.26 8.99 -13.55
N MET A 140 -18.34 9.64 -13.11
CA MET A 140 -19.21 9.08 -12.06
C MET A 140 -19.81 7.73 -12.47
N ALA A 141 -20.17 7.57 -13.75
CA ALA A 141 -20.66 6.29 -14.28
C ALA A 141 -19.59 5.20 -14.20
N VAL A 142 -18.34 5.53 -14.50
CA VAL A 142 -17.21 4.61 -14.37
C VAL A 142 -16.94 4.28 -12.90
N PHE A 143 -16.90 5.27 -12.01
CA PHE A 143 -16.71 5.04 -10.58
C PHE A 143 -17.78 4.11 -10.00
N ASN A 144 -19.05 4.35 -10.35
CA ASN A 144 -20.19 3.54 -9.93
C ASN A 144 -20.18 2.10 -10.50
N SER A 145 -19.27 1.78 -11.43
CA SER A 145 -19.08 0.39 -11.87
C SER A 145 -18.32 -0.49 -10.86
N GLY A 146 -17.85 0.09 -9.74
CA GLY A 146 -17.16 -0.64 -8.68
C GLY A 146 -15.64 -0.69 -8.85
N ILE A 147 -15.04 0.31 -9.48
CA ILE A 147 -13.58 0.39 -9.71
C ILE A 147 -12.87 1.37 -8.77
N GLY A 148 -13.56 1.81 -7.72
CA GLY A 148 -13.12 2.89 -6.84
C GLY A 148 -11.79 2.59 -6.15
N HIS A 149 -11.59 1.35 -5.68
CA HIS A 149 -10.37 1.00 -4.97
C HIS A 149 -9.16 0.88 -5.90
N TRP A 150 -9.34 0.27 -7.08
CA TRP A 150 -8.32 0.18 -8.12
C TRP A 150 -7.83 1.57 -8.57
N SER A 151 -8.78 2.50 -8.73
CA SER A 151 -8.51 3.79 -9.37
C SER A 151 -7.73 4.78 -8.50
N GLN A 152 -7.63 4.50 -7.19
CA GLN A 152 -6.94 5.30 -6.19
C GLN A 152 -5.45 4.98 -6.13
#